data_AF-A0A1Q7I171-F1
#
_entry.id   AF-A0A1Q7I171-F1
#
_cell.length_a   1.000
_cell.length_b   1.000
_cell.length_c   1.000
_cell.angle_alpha   90.00
_cell.angle_beta   90.00
_cell.angle_gamma   90.00
#
_symmetry.space_group_name_H-M   'P 1'
#
loop_
_entity.id
_entity.type
_entity.pdbx_description
1 polymer ?
#
loop_
_entity_poly.entity_id
_entity_poly.type
_entity_poly.pdbx_seq_one_letter_code
_entity_poly.pdbx_strand_id
1 'polypeptide(L)'
;MAEYDLVCDVCGESMPPQEAVLSWREDPAAKRETAFALTHEAHAPSGANARREGRWLAWPNGFLTFFGDRFARLAEGWSSDPATLQSLMNALAPFALRPDTGAEMDSYRAASFGQRMGIKPGGEKEVEGGK
;
A
#
# COMPACT_ATOMS: atom_id res chain seq x y z
N MET A 1 2.75 20.36 -6.53
CA MET A 1 2.02 19.16 -6.06
C MET A 1 2.46 18.01 -6.92
N ALA A 2 3.01 16.95 -6.31
CA ALA A 2 3.07 15.67 -7.00
C ALA A 2 1.62 15.28 -7.35
N GLU A 3 1.41 14.61 -8.49
CA GLU A 3 0.08 14.42 -9.07
C GLU A 3 -0.91 13.71 -8.11
N TYR A 4 -0.40 13.01 -7.09
CA TYR A 4 -1.18 12.42 -6.01
C TYR A 4 -0.37 12.45 -4.70
N ASP A 5 -0.78 13.27 -3.74
CA ASP A 5 -0.35 13.14 -2.35
C ASP A 5 -1.49 12.52 -1.52
N LEU A 6 -1.17 11.76 -0.48
CA LEU A 6 -2.17 11.39 0.51
C LEU A 6 -2.55 12.63 1.31
N VAL A 7 -3.78 12.70 1.81
CA VAL A 7 -4.24 13.83 2.63
C VAL A 7 -4.38 13.33 4.06
N CYS A 8 -3.82 14.06 5.02
CA CYS A 8 -4.00 13.74 6.42
C CYS A 8 -5.42 14.08 6.87
N ASP A 9 -6.15 13.09 7.39
CA ASP A 9 -7.55 13.26 7.85
C ASP A 9 -7.71 14.27 9.01
N VAL A 10 -6.61 14.65 9.69
CA VAL A 10 -6.61 15.55 10.85
C VAL A 10 -6.26 16.98 10.47
N CYS A 11 -5.13 17.21 9.80
CA CYS A 11 -4.67 18.56 9.46
C CYS A 11 -5.04 18.99 8.03
N GLY A 12 -5.50 18.08 7.18
CA GLY A 12 -5.85 18.36 5.78
C GLY A 12 -4.65 18.60 4.85
N GLU A 13 -3.43 18.59 5.39
CA GLU A 13 -2.21 18.77 4.61
C GLU A 13 -1.86 17.51 3.83
N SER A 14 -1.16 17.73 2.71
CA SER A 14 -0.65 16.66 1.88
C SER A 14 0.53 15.96 2.53
N MET A 15 0.65 14.64 2.31
CA MET A 15 1.72 13.82 2.87
C MET A 15 2.13 12.70 1.92
N PRO A 16 3.43 12.40 1.83
CA PRO A 16 3.90 11.26 1.05
C PRO A 16 3.59 9.94 1.80
N PRO A 17 3.46 8.80 1.09
CA PRO A 17 3.20 7.50 1.73
C PRO A 17 4.19 7.10 2.84
N GLN A 18 5.44 7.58 2.78
CA GLN A 18 6.49 7.33 3.77
C GLN A 18 6.20 7.98 5.13
N GLU A 19 5.41 9.04 5.16
CA GLU A 19 5.04 9.77 6.37
C GLU A 19 3.62 9.44 6.85
N ALA A 20 2.85 8.74 6.02
CA ALA A 20 1.49 8.34 6.30
C ALA A 20 1.42 7.10 7.21
N VAL A 21 0.42 7.08 8.09
CA VAL A 21 0.03 5.95 8.93
C VAL A 21 -1.48 5.78 8.79
N LEU A 22 -1.89 4.57 8.41
CA LEU A 22 -3.27 4.13 8.55
C LEU A 22 -3.43 3.51 9.94
N SER A 23 -4.38 4.01 10.71
CA SER A 23 -4.69 3.51 12.05
C SER A 23 -6.18 3.23 12.17
N TRP A 24 -6.57 2.24 12.98
CA TRP A 24 -7.96 1.90 13.22
C TRP A 24 -8.15 1.26 14.60
N ARG A 25 -9.41 1.14 15.01
CA ARG A 25 -9.80 0.33 16.16
C ARG A 25 -10.30 -1.02 15.68
N GLU A 26 -9.69 -2.07 16.21
CA GLU A 26 -10.07 -3.47 16.03
C GLU A 26 -10.63 -4.02 17.34
N ASP A 27 -11.79 -4.66 17.28
CA ASP A 27 -12.40 -5.41 18.37
C ASP A 27 -12.66 -6.85 17.90
N PRO A 28 -11.75 -7.78 18.19
CA PRO A 28 -11.90 -9.18 17.79
C PRO A 28 -13.08 -9.88 18.45
N ALA A 29 -13.45 -9.50 19.68
CA ALA A 29 -14.56 -10.12 20.38
C ALA A 29 -15.90 -9.74 19.74
N ALA A 30 -16.03 -8.49 19.29
CA ALA A 30 -17.19 -8.00 18.54
C ALA A 30 -17.08 -8.24 17.02
N LYS A 31 -15.99 -8.84 16.53
CA LYS A 31 -15.64 -8.94 15.10
C LYS A 31 -15.86 -7.61 14.38
N ARG A 32 -15.24 -6.54 14.87
CA ARG A 32 -15.50 -5.19 14.39
C ARG A 32 -14.23 -4.40 14.13
N GLU A 33 -14.16 -3.72 12.99
CA GLU A 33 -13.16 -2.70 12.69
C GLU A 33 -13.85 -1.35 12.49
N THR A 34 -13.29 -0.29 13.07
CA THR A 34 -13.87 1.06 13.03
C THR A 34 -12.81 2.14 13.08
N ALA A 35 -13.23 3.39 12.80
CA ALA A 35 -12.42 4.58 12.98
C ALA A 35 -11.08 4.50 12.24
N PHE A 36 -11.12 4.03 10.99
CA PHE A 36 -9.95 4.11 10.13
C PHE A 36 -9.60 5.59 9.89
N ALA A 37 -8.33 5.92 10.04
CA ALA A 37 -7.80 7.26 9.81
C ALA A 37 -6.43 7.15 9.16
N LEU A 38 -6.26 7.87 8.05
CA LEU A 38 -5.01 8.05 7.34
C LEU A 38 -4.40 9.40 7.75
N THR A 39 -3.28 9.34 8.48
CA THR A 39 -2.72 10.53 9.15
C THR A 39 -1.19 10.56 9.09
N HIS A 40 -0.58 11.71 9.38
CA HIS A 40 0.82 11.75 9.80
C HIS A 40 1.00 10.96 11.11
N GLU A 41 2.19 10.40 11.36
CA GLU A 41 2.51 9.69 12.61
C GLU A 41 2.13 10.51 13.86
N ALA A 42 2.43 11.81 13.88
CA ALA A 42 2.15 12.69 15.00
C ALA A 42 0.65 13.00 15.20
N HIS A 43 -0.19 12.74 14.19
CA HIS A 43 -1.63 12.97 14.23
C HIS A 43 -2.43 11.67 14.40
N ALA A 44 -1.76 10.54 14.60
CA ALA A 44 -2.41 9.25 14.79
C ALA A 44 -3.36 9.30 16.02
N PRO A 45 -4.64 8.93 15.88
CA PRO A 45 -5.59 8.91 16.99
C PRO A 45 -5.13 8.01 18.14
N SER A 46 -5.13 8.53 19.38
CA SER A 46 -4.69 7.78 20.57
C SER A 46 -5.55 6.55 20.93
N GLY A 47 -6.77 6.49 20.40
CA GLY A 47 -7.72 5.38 20.62
C GLY A 47 -7.57 4.20 19.65
N ALA A 48 -6.68 4.29 18.66
CA ALA A 48 -6.38 3.20 17.74
C ALA A 48 -5.55 2.11 18.44
N ASN A 49 -5.86 0.85 18.17
CA ASN A 49 -5.11 -0.30 18.67
C ASN A 49 -4.52 -1.16 17.55
N ALA A 50 -4.73 -0.76 16.29
CA ALA A 50 -4.13 -1.36 15.12
C ALA A 50 -3.63 -0.27 14.16
N ARG A 51 -2.53 -0.55 13.47
CA ARG A 51 -1.87 0.39 12.55
C ARG A 51 -1.12 -0.30 11.42
N ARG A 52 -0.93 0.42 10.32
CA ARG A 52 -0.06 0.05 9.20
C ARG A 52 0.57 1.29 8.58
N GLU A 53 1.87 1.23 8.30
CA GLU A 53 2.58 2.33 7.66
C GLU A 53 2.13 2.48 6.20
N GLY A 54 1.95 3.72 5.75
CA GLY A 54 1.48 4.07 4.41
C GLY A 54 2.40 3.54 3.31
N ARG A 55 3.72 3.50 3.55
CA ARG A 55 4.68 2.94 2.61
C ARG A 55 4.39 1.49 2.23
N TRP A 56 3.77 0.69 3.10
CA TRP A 56 3.38 -0.68 2.76
C TRP A 56 2.08 -0.72 1.96
N LEU A 57 1.17 0.20 2.23
CA LEU A 57 -0.12 0.32 1.54
C LEU A 57 0.02 0.91 0.14
N ALA A 58 1.09 1.66 -0.12
CA ALA A 58 1.42 2.22 -1.43
C ALA A 58 2.11 1.21 -2.36
N TRP A 59 2.28 -0.06 -1.96
CA TRP A 59 2.86 -1.10 -2.81
C TRP A 59 1.79 -2.13 -3.20
N PRO A 60 1.82 -2.70 -4.43
CA PRO A 60 0.78 -3.60 -4.92
C PRO A 60 0.46 -4.74 -3.95
N ASN A 61 1.48 -5.43 -3.43
CA ASN A 61 1.28 -6.56 -2.51
C ASN A 61 0.70 -6.10 -1.17
N GLY A 62 1.22 -5.03 -0.58
CA GLY A 62 0.73 -4.58 0.73
C GLY A 62 -0.69 -4.00 0.65
N PHE A 63 -1.03 -3.34 -0.46
CA PHE A 63 -2.39 -2.92 -0.80
C PHE A 63 -3.33 -4.12 -0.91
N LEU A 64 -3.00 -5.09 -1.78
CA LEU A 64 -3.84 -6.26 -2.04
C LEU A 64 -4.00 -7.15 -0.79
N THR A 65 -2.93 -7.34 -0.02
CA THR A 65 -3.01 -8.07 1.25
C THR A 65 -3.91 -7.32 2.25
N PHE A 66 -3.74 -6.01 2.41
CA PHE A 66 -4.55 -5.25 3.37
C PHE A 66 -6.05 -5.33 3.06
N PHE A 67 -6.44 -5.02 1.82
CA PHE A 67 -7.85 -5.04 1.41
C PHE A 67 -8.39 -6.47 1.28
N GLY A 68 -7.58 -7.41 0.80
CA GLY A 68 -7.93 -8.83 0.74
C GLY A 68 -8.28 -9.41 2.11
N ASP A 69 -7.46 -9.14 3.12
CA ASP A 69 -7.73 -9.53 4.51
C ASP A 69 -9.06 -8.93 5.01
N ARG A 70 -9.39 -7.70 4.63
CA ARG A 70 -10.62 -7.03 5.09
C ARG A 70 -11.85 -7.60 4.40
N PHE A 71 -11.78 -7.89 3.11
CA PHE A 71 -12.86 -8.58 2.41
C PHE A 71 -13.07 -10.00 2.95
N ALA A 72 -11.99 -10.73 3.27
CA ALA A 72 -12.09 -12.03 3.93
C ALA A 72 -12.77 -11.92 5.30
N ARG A 73 -12.36 -10.96 6.14
CA ARG A 73 -12.99 -10.68 7.44
C ARG A 73 -14.47 -10.35 7.28
N LEU A 74 -14.85 -9.49 6.34
CA LEU A 74 -16.25 -9.18 6.05
C LEU A 74 -17.05 -10.43 5.69
N ALA A 75 -16.48 -11.34 4.88
CA ALA A 75 -17.10 -12.62 4.55
C ALA A 75 -17.25 -13.55 5.78
N GLU A 76 -16.35 -13.46 6.75
CA GLU A 76 -16.40 -14.19 8.03
C GLU A 76 -17.34 -13.56 9.09
N GLY A 77 -18.11 -12.55 8.68
CA GLY A 77 -19.10 -11.86 9.53
C GLY A 77 -18.51 -10.74 10.37
N TRP A 78 -17.33 -10.21 10.03
CA TRP A 78 -16.86 -8.97 10.62
C TRP A 78 -17.69 -7.77 10.12
N SER A 79 -17.80 -6.76 10.98
CA SER A 79 -18.42 -5.48 10.65
C SER A 79 -17.35 -4.40 10.49
N SER A 80 -17.48 -3.62 9.43
CA SER A 80 -16.69 -2.42 9.17
C SER A 80 -17.55 -1.43 8.39
N ASP A 81 -17.17 -0.15 8.35
CA ASP A 81 -17.88 0.84 7.54
C ASP A 81 -17.46 0.70 6.05
N PRO A 82 -18.37 0.25 5.15
CA PRO A 82 -18.03 0.04 3.75
C PRO A 82 -17.65 1.35 3.04
N ALA A 83 -18.25 2.48 3.43
CA ALA A 83 -17.97 3.77 2.80
C ALA A 83 -16.54 4.23 3.10
N THR A 84 -16.11 4.07 4.35
CA THR A 84 -14.72 4.33 4.76
C THR A 84 -13.74 3.42 4.04
N LEU A 85 -13.98 2.11 3.98
CA LEU A 85 -13.10 1.18 3.26
C LEU A 85 -12.99 1.50 1.77
N GLN A 86 -14.11 1.85 1.12
CA GLN A 86 -14.12 2.27 -0.28
C GLN A 86 -13.33 3.57 -0.50
N SER A 87 -13.50 4.55 0.40
CA SER A 87 -12.74 5.82 0.36
C SER A 87 -11.24 5.57 0.47
N LEU A 88 -10.81 4.75 1.45
CA LEU A 88 -9.40 4.38 1.63
C LEU A 88 -8.83 3.65 0.41
N MET A 89 -9.60 2.72 -0.16
CA MET A 89 -9.19 1.99 -1.36
C MET A 89 -8.96 2.96 -2.53
N ASN A 90 -9.85 3.93 -2.72
CA ASN A 90 -9.73 4.93 -3.78
C ASN A 90 -8.58 5.91 -3.54
N ALA A 91 -8.31 6.29 -2.28
CA ALA A 91 -7.20 7.16 -1.94
C ALA A 91 -5.83 6.49 -2.17
N LEU A 92 -5.74 5.18 -1.91
CA LEU A 92 -4.48 4.42 -2.00
C LEU A 92 -4.23 3.80 -3.40
N ALA A 93 -5.29 3.54 -4.17
CA ALA A 93 -5.19 2.91 -5.49
C ALA A 93 -4.23 3.61 -6.47
N PRO A 94 -4.18 4.96 -6.55
CA PRO A 94 -3.23 5.65 -7.43
C PRO A 94 -1.77 5.35 -7.12
N PHE A 95 -1.44 5.01 -5.87
CA PHE A 95 -0.07 4.68 -5.47
C PHE A 95 0.25 3.20 -5.72
N ALA A 96 -0.72 2.31 -5.45
CA ALA A 96 -0.49 0.88 -5.48
C ALA A 96 -0.73 0.21 -6.85
N LEU A 97 -1.57 0.79 -7.70
CA LEU A 97 -2.05 0.15 -8.95
C LEU A 97 -1.55 0.83 -10.22
N ARG A 98 -0.75 1.89 -10.11
CA ARG A 98 -0.18 2.56 -11.28
C ARG A 98 1.10 1.83 -11.72
N PRO A 99 1.19 1.36 -12.98
CA PRO A 99 2.44 0.87 -13.55
C PRO A 99 3.22 2.09 -14.06
N ASP A 100 3.93 2.79 -13.18
CA ASP A 100 4.36 4.15 -13.52
C ASP A 100 5.50 4.25 -14.54
N THR A 101 6.33 3.22 -14.79
CA THR A 101 7.13 3.13 -16.03
C THR A 101 7.62 1.71 -16.34
N GLY A 102 7.98 1.45 -17.61
CA GLY A 102 8.70 0.22 -18.00
C GLY A 102 10.04 0.03 -17.26
N ALA A 103 10.69 1.12 -16.85
CA ALA A 103 11.95 1.09 -16.09
C ALA A 103 11.74 0.62 -14.63
N GLU A 104 10.64 1.01 -13.99
CA GLU A 104 10.30 0.52 -12.65
C GLU A 104 9.81 -0.92 -12.67
N MET A 105 9.05 -1.33 -13.70
CA MET A 105 8.73 -2.75 -13.92
C MET A 105 9.99 -3.63 -14.06
N ASP A 106 11.05 -3.10 -14.68
CA ASP A 106 12.35 -3.78 -14.75
C ASP A 106 13.06 -3.83 -13.39
N SER A 107 12.89 -2.82 -12.53
CA SER A 107 13.38 -2.87 -11.14
C SER A 107 12.60 -3.87 -10.27
N TYR A 108 11.28 -4.01 -10.47
CA TYR A 108 10.46 -5.04 -9.82
C TYR A 108 10.84 -6.46 -10.28
N ARG A 109 11.14 -6.65 -11.57
CA ARG A 109 11.67 -7.94 -12.08
C ARG A 109 13.07 -8.24 -11.54
N ALA A 110 13.93 -7.23 -11.45
CA ALA A 110 15.28 -7.35 -10.91
C ALA A 110 15.27 -7.75 -9.42
N ALA A 111 14.44 -7.10 -8.61
CA ALA A 111 14.33 -7.38 -7.18
C ALA A 111 13.61 -8.71 -6.86
N SER A 112 12.65 -9.15 -7.70
CA SER A 112 11.85 -10.35 -7.44
C SER A 112 12.45 -11.64 -8.02
N PHE A 113 13.27 -11.56 -9.08
CA PHE A 113 13.82 -12.72 -9.79
C PHE A 113 15.35 -12.72 -9.92
N GLY A 114 16.05 -11.78 -9.29
CA GLY A 114 17.52 -11.66 -9.35
C GLY A 114 18.08 -11.20 -10.71
N GLN A 115 17.23 -10.63 -11.57
CA GLN A 115 17.63 -10.15 -12.92
C GLN A 115 18.35 -8.80 -12.84
N ARG A 116 19.25 -8.49 -13.78
CA ARG A 116 19.93 -7.18 -13.84
C ARG A 116 19.05 -6.16 -14.59
N MET A 117 19.00 -4.93 -14.06
CA MET A 117 18.31 -3.80 -14.69
C MET A 117 18.74 -3.62 -16.16
N GLY A 118 17.77 -3.55 -17.07
CA GLY A 118 18.00 -3.26 -18.50
C GLY A 118 18.24 -4.46 -19.43
N ILE A 119 18.16 -5.70 -18.95
CA ILE A 119 18.29 -6.90 -19.81
C ILE A 119 16.91 -7.51 -20.06
N LYS A 120 16.52 -7.59 -21.34
CA LYS A 120 15.28 -8.29 -21.72
C LYS A 120 15.46 -9.82 -21.56
N PRO A 121 14.42 -10.54 -21.11
CA PRO A 121 14.43 -12.01 -21.07
C PRO A 121 14.73 -12.59 -22.46
N GLY A 122 15.72 -13.50 -22.54
CA GLY A 122 16.20 -14.09 -23.80
C GLY A 122 17.30 -13.32 -24.52
N GLY A 123 17.79 -12.22 -23.93
CA GLY A 123 18.87 -11.38 -24.47
C GLY A 123 20.27 -11.70 -23.96
N GLU A 124 20.46 -12.79 -23.21
CA GLU A 124 21.78 -13.31 -22.84
C GLU A 124 22.47 -13.81 -24.10
N LYS A 125 23.11 -12.91 -24.84
CA LYS A 125 24.23 -13.34 -25.67
C LYS A 125 25.33 -13.72 -24.71
N GLU A 126 25.70 -15.00 -24.72
CA GLU A 126 26.97 -15.49 -24.17
C GLU A 126 28.05 -14.49 -24.55
N VAL A 127 28.55 -13.77 -23.55
CA VAL A 127 29.81 -13.06 -23.72
C VAL A 127 30.86 -14.15 -23.67
N GLU A 128 31.28 -14.64 -24.84
CA GLU A 128 32.48 -15.43 -25.00
C GLU A 128 33.65 -14.67 -24.37
N GLY A 129 34.00 -15.11 -23.16
CA GLY A 129 35.14 -14.63 -22.41
C GLY A 129 36.30 -15.60 -22.54
N GLY A 130 37.20 -15.33 -23.49
CA GLY A 130 38.63 -15.32 -23.23
C GLY A 130 39.42 -16.61 -23.48
N LYS A 131 40.10 -16.65 -24.63
CA LYS A 131 41.58 -16.64 -24.66
C LYS A 131 42.11 -16.14 -25.99
#